data_AF-A0A3D1IBW8-F1
#
_entry.id   AF-A0A3D1IBW8-F1
#
_cell.length_a   1.000
_cell.length_b   1.000
_cell.length_c   1.000
_cell.angle_alpha   90.00
_cell.angle_beta   90.00
_cell.angle_gamma   90.00
#
_symmetry.space_group_name_H-M   'P 1'
#
loop_
_entity.id
_entity.type
_entity.pdbx_description
1 polymer ?
#
loop_
_entity_poly.entity_id
_entity_poly.type
_entity_poly.pdbx_seq_one_letter_code
_entity_poly.pdbx_strand_id
1 'polypeptide(L)'
;LGWLAGAWVVLQGLGGAGQAGGTSFWSHLGGFAAGLASGFALRLPKLAEVQFGHEALERLNDRGPFAVLQAAREMLRRHPDDPGALRQLAEAARSLGDTDQELDALLRLIDVLPESLQVEPLLRLGCLNALGTLPSLRRMMLADRFRDTEPGLSAALWRSVADGPADDPQVPEALFALALSEQGGPWLARLARDFPVHPVTDRARLRGMLG
;
A
#
# COMPACT_ATOMS: atom_id res chain seq x y z
N LEU A 1 22.54 -27.61 -17.57
CA LEU A 1 23.06 -26.56 -18.48
C LEU A 1 23.97 -25.52 -17.82
N GLY A 2 23.94 -25.30 -16.49
CA GLY A 2 24.71 -24.22 -15.84
C GLY A 2 26.24 -24.35 -15.86
N TRP A 3 26.79 -25.57 -15.92
CA TRP A 3 28.24 -25.78 -15.90
C TRP A 3 28.95 -25.29 -17.18
N LEU A 4 28.26 -25.33 -18.32
CA LEU A 4 28.75 -24.83 -19.61
C LEU A 4 28.83 -23.30 -19.63
N ALA A 5 27.91 -22.61 -18.97
CA ALA A 5 27.95 -21.15 -18.83
C ALA A 5 29.12 -20.71 -17.93
N GLY A 6 29.38 -21.43 -16.85
CA GLY A 6 30.53 -21.19 -15.97
C GLY A 6 31.87 -21.40 -16.68
N ALA A 7 32.00 -22.47 -17.46
CA ALA A 7 33.20 -22.74 -18.26
C ALA A 7 33.44 -21.67 -19.34
N TRP A 8 32.37 -21.15 -19.96
CA TRP A 8 32.47 -20.10 -20.99
C TRP A 8 32.96 -18.76 -20.41
N VAL A 9 32.48 -18.36 -19.23
CA VAL A 9 32.92 -17.13 -18.54
C VAL A 9 34.39 -17.22 -18.13
N VAL A 10 34.85 -18.38 -17.66
CA VAL A 10 36.26 -18.62 -17.32
C VAL A 10 37.15 -18.56 -18.56
N LEU A 11 36.68 -19.10 -19.70
CA LEU A 11 37.42 -19.05 -20.96
C LEU A 11 37.56 -17.62 -21.51
N GLN A 12 36.50 -16.80 -21.42
CA GLN A 12 36.54 -15.38 -21.79
C GLN A 12 37.47 -14.58 -20.87
N GLY A 13 37.59 -14.96 -19.60
CA GLY A 13 38.53 -14.37 -18.64
C GLY A 13 40.00 -14.64 -18.97
N LEU A 14 40.31 -15.81 -19.53
CA LEU A 14 41.69 -16.20 -19.89
C LEU A 14 42.16 -15.63 -21.24
N GLY A 15 41.24 -15.27 -22.14
CA GLY A 15 41.58 -14.71 -23.46
C GLY A 15 42.07 -13.25 -23.44
N GLY A 16 41.89 -12.52 -22.34
CA GLY A 16 42.21 -11.08 -22.24
C GLY A 16 43.61 -10.73 -21.70
N ALA A 17 44.44 -11.71 -21.34
CA ALA A 17 45.71 -11.50 -20.63
C ALA A 17 46.91 -11.09 -21.53
N GLY A 18 46.66 -10.66 -22.78
CA GLY A 18 47.70 -10.48 -23.79
C GLY A 18 48.12 -9.04 -24.11
N GLN A 19 47.52 -7.99 -23.52
CA GLN A 19 47.92 -6.60 -23.81
C GLN A 19 48.20 -5.79 -22.54
N ALA A 20 49.37 -5.15 -22.55
CA ALA A 20 49.95 -4.41 -21.45
C ALA A 20 49.05 -3.25 -21.00
N GLY A 21 48.72 -3.23 -19.69
CA GLY A 21 47.83 -2.26 -19.05
C GLY A 21 46.79 -2.87 -18.09
N GLY A 22 46.71 -4.20 -18.02
CA GLY A 22 45.57 -4.91 -17.43
C GLY A 22 45.45 -4.92 -15.89
N THR A 23 46.49 -4.67 -15.10
CA THR A 23 46.42 -4.93 -13.64
C THR A 23 45.42 -4.02 -12.93
N SER A 24 45.36 -2.73 -13.30
CA SER A 24 44.40 -1.77 -12.73
C SER A 24 42.95 -2.06 -13.17
N PHE A 25 42.75 -2.55 -14.40
CA PHE A 25 41.43 -2.93 -14.90
C PHE A 25 40.92 -4.19 -14.20
N TRP A 26 41.78 -5.20 -14.01
CA TRP A 26 41.44 -6.44 -13.31
C TRP A 26 41.21 -6.24 -11.81
N SER A 27 41.89 -5.28 -11.16
CA SER A 27 41.61 -4.95 -9.75
C SER A 27 40.24 -4.27 -9.58
N HIS A 28 39.83 -3.40 -10.50
CA HIS A 28 38.50 -2.78 -10.46
C HIS A 28 37.40 -3.79 -10.78
N LEU A 29 37.60 -4.65 -11.78
CA LEU A 29 36.62 -5.69 -12.14
C LEU A 29 36.49 -6.76 -11.04
N GLY A 30 37.62 -7.17 -10.43
CA GLY A 30 37.65 -8.08 -9.30
C GLY A 30 36.97 -7.48 -8.05
N GLY A 31 37.23 -6.22 -7.73
CA GLY A 31 36.58 -5.51 -6.63
C GLY A 31 35.07 -5.34 -6.85
N PHE A 32 34.64 -5.04 -8.07
CA PHE A 32 33.22 -4.94 -8.43
C PHE A 32 32.51 -6.29 -8.34
N ALA A 33 33.10 -7.36 -8.87
CA ALA A 33 32.55 -8.71 -8.79
C ALA A 33 32.48 -9.22 -7.34
N ALA A 34 33.52 -8.97 -6.54
CA ALA A 34 33.53 -9.31 -5.11
C ALA A 34 32.49 -8.49 -4.32
N GLY A 35 32.30 -7.21 -4.66
CA GLY A 35 31.25 -6.35 -4.09
C GLY A 35 29.85 -6.83 -4.42
N LEU A 36 29.58 -7.23 -5.67
CA LEU A 36 28.31 -7.83 -6.06
C LEU A 36 28.07 -9.17 -5.36
N ALA A 37 29.06 -10.05 -5.33
CA ALA A 37 28.96 -11.33 -4.65
C ALA A 37 28.70 -11.16 -3.14
N SER A 38 29.37 -10.22 -2.50
CA SER A 38 29.16 -9.88 -1.08
C SER A 38 27.77 -9.27 -0.85
N GLY A 39 27.31 -8.40 -1.75
CA GLY A 39 25.96 -7.84 -1.71
C GLY A 39 24.87 -8.89 -1.84
N PHE A 40 25.06 -9.89 -2.72
CA PHE A 40 24.16 -11.03 -2.84
C PHE A 40 24.23 -11.96 -1.63
N ALA A 41 25.43 -12.32 -1.16
CA ALA A 41 25.64 -13.20 0.00
C ALA A 41 25.06 -12.63 1.30
N LEU A 42 25.08 -11.32 1.49
CA LEU A 42 24.50 -10.65 2.67
C LEU A 42 22.99 -10.42 2.54
N ARG A 43 22.44 -10.35 1.32
CA ARG A 43 21.00 -10.17 1.08
C ARG A 43 20.21 -11.48 1.00
N LEU A 44 20.84 -12.56 0.54
CA LEU A 44 20.25 -13.91 0.48
C LEU A 44 19.69 -14.40 1.82
N PRO A 45 20.39 -14.30 2.96
CA PRO A 45 19.83 -14.76 4.24
C PRO A 45 18.60 -13.93 4.66
N LYS A 46 18.59 -12.62 4.39
CA LYS A 46 17.45 -11.76 4.72
C LYS A 46 16.22 -12.07 3.87
N LEU A 47 16.40 -12.30 2.57
CA LEU A 47 15.31 -12.68 1.67
C LEU A 47 14.77 -14.08 2.00
N ALA A 48 15.66 -15.02 2.32
CA ALA A 48 15.27 -16.36 2.73
C ALA A 48 14.52 -16.36 4.07
N GLU A 49 14.96 -15.59 5.06
CA GLU A 49 14.29 -15.50 6.37
C GLU A 49 12.86 -14.93 6.25
N VAL A 50 12.66 -13.92 5.40
CA VAL A 50 11.32 -13.38 5.12
C VAL A 50 10.43 -14.42 4.45
N GLN A 51 10.93 -15.13 3.43
CA GLN A 51 10.16 -16.17 2.72
C GLN A 51 9.79 -17.35 3.64
N PHE A 52 10.73 -17.83 4.45
CA PHE A 52 10.46 -18.88 5.44
C PHE A 52 9.44 -18.44 6.50
N GLY A 53 9.45 -17.17 6.89
CA GLY A 53 8.45 -16.61 7.79
C GLY A 53 7.03 -16.69 7.22
N HIS A 54 6.87 -16.32 5.95
CA HIS A 54 5.57 -16.36 5.27
C HIS A 54 5.00 -17.78 5.15
N GLU A 55 5.82 -18.75 4.74
CA GLU A 55 5.40 -20.16 4.66
C GLU A 55 5.06 -20.74 6.04
N ALA A 56 5.78 -20.33 7.08
CA ALA A 56 5.47 -20.75 8.45
C ALA A 56 4.13 -20.19 8.93
N LEU A 57 3.79 -18.94 8.57
CA LEU A 57 2.47 -18.34 8.85
C LEU A 57 1.35 -19.08 8.12
N GLU A 58 1.55 -19.42 6.86
CA GLU A 58 0.55 -20.15 6.07
C GLU A 58 0.24 -21.52 6.69
N ARG A 59 1.27 -22.26 7.16
CA ARG A 59 1.09 -23.54 7.88
C ARG A 59 0.50 -23.39 9.27
N LEU A 60 0.57 -22.21 9.89
CA LEU A 60 -0.03 -21.94 11.20
C LEU A 60 -1.50 -21.58 11.10
N ASN A 61 -1.98 -21.20 9.91
CA ASN A 61 -3.40 -21.01 9.65
C ASN A 61 -4.21 -22.28 9.97
N ASP A 62 -3.62 -23.46 9.74
CA ASP A 62 -4.19 -24.76 10.09
C ASP A 62 -4.33 -25.00 11.62
N ARG A 63 -3.60 -24.22 12.45
CA ARG A 63 -3.59 -24.33 13.92
C ARG A 63 -4.49 -23.30 14.62
N GLY A 64 -5.22 -22.49 13.85
CA GLY A 64 -6.19 -21.51 14.34
C GLY A 64 -5.65 -20.08 14.44
N PRO A 65 -6.56 -19.08 14.47
CA PRO A 65 -6.23 -17.66 14.27
C PRO A 65 -5.32 -17.09 15.37
N PHE A 66 -5.38 -17.60 16.59
CA PHE A 66 -4.46 -17.17 17.67
C PHE A 66 -3.00 -17.50 17.37
N ALA A 67 -2.73 -18.66 16.75
CA ALA A 67 -1.35 -19.05 16.40
C ALA A 67 -0.78 -18.15 15.30
N VAL A 68 -1.59 -17.83 14.28
CA VAL A 68 -1.24 -16.89 13.22
C VAL A 68 -0.94 -15.51 13.81
N LEU A 69 -1.79 -15.04 14.73
CA LEU A 69 -1.61 -13.75 15.40
C LEU A 69 -0.25 -13.64 16.10
N GLN A 70 0.12 -14.65 16.89
CA GLN A 70 1.38 -14.64 17.64
C GLN A 70 2.60 -14.70 16.71
N ALA A 71 2.52 -15.51 15.65
CA ALA A 71 3.61 -15.61 14.68
C ALA A 71 3.75 -14.34 13.84
N ALA A 72 2.63 -13.72 13.43
CA ALA A 72 2.65 -12.44 12.72
C ALA A 72 3.27 -11.34 13.60
N ARG A 73 2.90 -11.28 14.90
CA ARG A 73 3.52 -10.36 15.86
C ARG A 73 5.02 -10.58 16.00
N GLU A 74 5.48 -11.83 16.05
CA GLU A 74 6.91 -12.15 16.13
C GLU A 74 7.65 -11.74 14.85
N MET A 75 7.05 -11.93 13.68
CA MET A 75 7.62 -11.42 12.42
C MET A 75 7.71 -9.90 12.43
N LEU A 76 6.66 -9.20 12.89
CA LEU A 76 6.64 -7.74 12.98
C LEU A 76 7.63 -7.17 14.00
N ARG A 77 8.04 -7.94 15.04
CA ARG A 77 9.15 -7.53 15.92
C ARG A 77 10.47 -7.43 15.17
N ARG A 78 10.71 -8.32 14.20
CA ARG A 78 11.94 -8.36 13.39
C ARG A 78 11.84 -7.48 12.14
N HIS A 79 10.65 -7.39 11.56
CA HIS A 79 10.34 -6.65 10.34
C HIS A 79 9.05 -5.83 10.53
N PRO A 80 9.12 -4.64 11.15
CA PRO A 80 7.93 -3.87 11.55
C PRO A 80 6.97 -3.49 10.41
N ASP A 81 7.50 -3.35 9.20
CA ASP A 81 6.76 -2.86 8.03
C ASP A 81 6.52 -3.96 6.99
N ASP A 82 6.67 -5.24 7.36
CA ASP A 82 6.45 -6.36 6.46
C ASP A 82 4.96 -6.45 6.05
N PRO A 83 4.59 -6.21 4.78
CA PRO A 83 3.19 -6.12 4.38
C PRO A 83 2.45 -7.47 4.46
N GLY A 84 3.17 -8.59 4.37
CA GLY A 84 2.58 -9.91 4.51
C GLY A 84 2.23 -10.21 5.96
N ALA A 85 3.14 -9.95 6.90
CA ALA A 85 2.89 -10.08 8.33
C ALA A 85 1.78 -9.13 8.81
N LEU A 86 1.71 -7.89 8.29
CA LEU A 86 0.62 -6.96 8.59
C LEU A 86 -0.74 -7.47 8.11
N ARG A 87 -0.83 -8.05 6.89
CA ARG A 87 -2.06 -8.69 6.40
C ARG A 87 -2.50 -9.86 7.28
N GLN A 88 -1.54 -10.72 7.64
CA GLN A 88 -1.82 -11.88 8.50
C GLN A 88 -2.25 -11.46 9.90
N LEU A 89 -1.66 -10.38 10.44
CA LEU A 89 -2.09 -9.77 11.69
C LEU A 89 -3.53 -9.26 11.61
N ALA A 90 -3.87 -8.51 10.57
CA ALA A 90 -5.22 -7.96 10.38
C ALA A 90 -6.28 -9.08 10.27
N GLU A 91 -6.02 -10.11 9.45
CA GLU A 91 -6.98 -11.22 9.25
C GLU A 91 -7.14 -12.10 10.49
N ALA A 92 -6.04 -12.38 11.20
CA ALA A 92 -6.11 -13.12 12.45
C ALA A 92 -6.82 -12.33 13.56
N ALA A 93 -6.56 -11.03 13.68
CA ALA A 93 -7.22 -10.14 14.63
C ALA A 93 -8.73 -10.10 14.38
N ARG A 94 -9.13 -9.90 13.12
CA ARG A 94 -10.53 -9.98 12.67
C ARG A 94 -11.19 -11.30 13.04
N SER A 95 -10.53 -12.44 12.78
CA SER A 95 -11.07 -13.77 13.09
C SER A 95 -11.27 -14.00 14.59
N LEU A 96 -10.51 -13.28 15.42
CA LEU A 96 -10.64 -13.27 16.87
C LEU A 96 -11.61 -12.20 17.39
N GLY A 97 -12.15 -11.34 16.52
CA GLY A 97 -13.00 -10.21 16.90
C GLY A 97 -12.25 -9.04 17.53
N ASP A 98 -10.92 -8.99 17.40
CA ASP A 98 -10.08 -7.89 17.91
C ASP A 98 -10.04 -6.74 16.89
N THR A 99 -11.08 -5.91 16.93
CA THR A 99 -11.26 -4.79 15.99
C THR A 99 -10.16 -3.73 16.12
N ASP A 100 -9.67 -3.47 17.33
CA ASP A 100 -8.62 -2.46 17.55
C ASP A 100 -7.31 -2.88 16.87
N GLN A 101 -6.95 -4.16 16.98
CA GLN A 101 -5.75 -4.69 16.33
C GLN A 101 -5.92 -4.85 14.83
N GLU A 102 -7.11 -5.22 14.35
CA GLU A 102 -7.41 -5.20 12.92
C GLU A 102 -7.20 -3.78 12.36
N LEU A 103 -7.74 -2.76 13.03
CA LEU A 103 -7.61 -1.36 12.62
C LEU A 103 -6.15 -0.89 12.58
N ASP A 104 -5.36 -1.13 13.64
CA ASP A 104 -3.93 -0.76 13.67
C ASP A 104 -3.16 -1.40 12.50
N ALA A 105 -3.38 -2.70 12.28
CA ALA A 105 -2.72 -3.43 11.22
C ALA A 105 -3.09 -2.90 9.83
N LEU A 106 -4.38 -2.60 9.59
CA LEU A 106 -4.86 -2.05 8.32
C LEU A 106 -4.27 -0.65 8.04
N LEU A 107 -4.20 0.22 9.04
CA LEU A 107 -3.63 1.57 8.88
C LEU A 107 -2.15 1.49 8.49
N ARG A 108 -1.38 0.69 9.21
CA ARG A 108 0.03 0.43 8.89
C ARG A 108 0.19 -0.19 7.50
N LEU A 109 -0.72 -1.08 7.12
CA LEU A 109 -0.69 -1.73 5.81
C LEU A 109 -0.91 -0.71 4.68
N ILE A 110 -1.82 0.25 4.84
CA ILE A 110 -2.04 1.33 3.85
C ILE A 110 -0.81 2.23 3.71
N ASP A 111 -0.05 2.42 4.78
CA ASP A 111 1.18 3.24 4.76
C ASP A 111 2.35 2.55 4.03
N VAL A 112 2.44 1.22 4.07
CA VAL A 112 3.55 0.47 3.45
C VAL A 112 3.22 -0.10 2.07
N LEU A 113 1.95 -0.29 1.75
CA LEU A 113 1.54 -0.84 0.45
C LEU A 113 1.62 0.21 -0.66
N PRO A 114 2.03 -0.19 -1.88
CA PRO A 114 1.85 0.65 -3.05
C PRO A 114 0.36 0.91 -3.25
N GLU A 115 0.03 2.11 -3.74
CA GLU A 115 -1.35 2.59 -3.84
C GLU A 115 -2.26 1.68 -4.67
N SER A 116 -1.72 0.93 -5.64
CA SER A 116 -2.48 -0.05 -6.44
C SER A 116 -2.98 -1.26 -5.63
N LEU A 117 -2.41 -1.52 -4.45
CA LEU A 117 -2.76 -2.64 -3.58
C LEU A 117 -3.55 -2.20 -2.33
N GLN A 118 -3.92 -0.92 -2.22
CA GLN A 118 -4.61 -0.39 -1.04
C GLN A 118 -6.13 -0.61 -1.05
N VAL A 119 -6.71 -1.11 -2.15
CA VAL A 119 -8.17 -1.28 -2.29
C VAL A 119 -8.73 -2.18 -1.18
N GLU A 120 -8.14 -3.35 -0.97
CA GLU A 120 -8.61 -4.32 0.05
C GLU A 120 -8.59 -3.72 1.46
N PRO A 121 -7.49 -3.15 1.99
CA PRO A 121 -7.50 -2.61 3.34
C PRO A 121 -8.41 -1.38 3.48
N LEU A 122 -8.58 -0.58 2.43
CA LEU A 122 -9.52 0.55 2.45
C LEU A 122 -10.98 0.08 2.50
N LEU A 123 -11.35 -0.99 1.78
CA LEU A 123 -12.68 -1.60 1.89
C LEU A 123 -12.92 -2.15 3.30
N ARG A 124 -11.90 -2.80 3.89
CA ARG A 124 -11.97 -3.28 5.28
C ARG A 124 -12.19 -2.13 6.27
N LEU A 125 -11.43 -1.04 6.17
CA LEU A 125 -11.66 0.16 6.97
C LEU A 125 -13.07 0.72 6.78
N GLY A 126 -13.62 0.67 5.56
CA GLY A 126 -15.00 1.00 5.26
C GLY A 126 -16.00 0.16 6.06
N CYS A 127 -15.83 -1.16 6.08
CA CYS A 127 -16.68 -2.06 6.87
C CYS A 127 -16.62 -1.80 8.37
N LEU A 128 -15.46 -1.33 8.87
CA LEU A 128 -15.28 -0.93 10.28
C LEU A 128 -15.80 0.48 10.57
N ASN A 129 -16.34 1.21 9.58
CA ASN A 129 -16.65 2.65 9.67
C ASN A 129 -15.45 3.51 10.11
N ALA A 130 -14.24 3.05 9.79
CA ALA A 130 -12.99 3.62 10.28
C ALA A 130 -12.26 4.45 9.22
N LEU A 131 -12.84 4.70 8.04
CA LEU A 131 -12.22 5.57 7.03
C LEU A 131 -11.88 6.96 7.58
N GLY A 132 -12.69 7.47 8.52
CA GLY A 132 -12.45 8.76 9.18
C GLY A 132 -11.14 8.87 9.97
N THR A 133 -10.47 7.75 10.25
CA THR A 133 -9.12 7.73 10.85
C THR A 133 -8.05 8.26 9.90
N LEU A 134 -8.30 8.23 8.60
CA LEU A 134 -7.43 8.82 7.59
C LEU A 134 -7.69 10.33 7.47
N PRO A 135 -6.64 11.16 7.29
CA PRO A 135 -6.81 12.59 7.01
C PRO A 135 -7.74 12.82 5.82
N SER A 136 -8.62 13.83 5.90
CA SER A 136 -9.64 14.09 4.87
C SER A 136 -9.03 14.31 3.49
N LEU A 137 -7.93 15.06 3.38
CA LEU A 137 -7.21 15.25 2.13
C LEU A 137 -6.72 13.92 1.53
N ARG A 138 -6.20 13.01 2.37
CA ARG A 138 -5.75 11.68 1.91
C ARG A 138 -6.94 10.87 1.37
N ARG A 139 -8.09 10.93 2.04
CA ARG A 139 -9.32 10.28 1.57
C ARG A 139 -9.80 10.84 0.24
N MET A 140 -9.76 12.16 0.05
CA MET A 140 -10.10 12.80 -1.23
C MET A 140 -9.19 12.31 -2.37
N MET A 141 -7.86 12.28 -2.13
CA MET A 141 -6.90 11.80 -3.13
C MET A 141 -7.10 10.33 -3.50
N LEU A 142 -7.36 9.47 -2.50
CA LEU A 142 -7.65 8.05 -2.73
C LEU A 142 -8.96 7.87 -3.50
N ALA A 143 -10.00 8.63 -3.15
CA ALA A 143 -11.29 8.56 -3.83
C ALA A 143 -11.19 8.98 -5.31
N ASP A 144 -10.46 10.06 -5.60
CA ASP A 144 -10.28 10.49 -6.98
C ASP A 144 -9.50 9.48 -7.82
N ARG A 145 -8.51 8.82 -7.22
CA ARG A 145 -7.72 7.79 -7.88
C ARG A 145 -8.52 6.54 -8.22
N PHE A 146 -9.36 6.11 -7.29
CA PHE A 146 -10.16 4.90 -7.46
C PHE A 146 -11.49 5.16 -8.16
N ARG A 147 -11.77 6.39 -8.59
CA ARG A 147 -13.04 6.80 -9.19
C ARG A 147 -13.50 5.87 -10.31
N ASP A 148 -12.58 5.53 -11.21
CA ASP A 148 -12.90 4.78 -12.42
C ASP A 148 -12.79 3.26 -12.23
N THR A 149 -11.98 2.82 -11.26
CA THR A 149 -11.70 1.38 -11.02
C THR A 149 -12.57 0.79 -9.92
N GLU A 150 -12.81 1.54 -8.85
CA GLU A 150 -13.59 1.14 -7.67
C GLU A 150 -14.55 2.29 -7.28
N PRO A 151 -15.61 2.54 -8.06
CA PRO A 151 -16.52 3.67 -7.84
C PRO A 151 -17.24 3.59 -6.48
N GLY A 152 -17.53 2.37 -6.00
CA GLY A 152 -18.13 2.15 -4.68
C GLY A 152 -17.20 2.58 -3.53
N LEU A 153 -15.90 2.27 -3.63
CA LEU A 153 -14.91 2.70 -2.64
C LEU A 153 -14.73 4.22 -2.68
N SER A 154 -14.70 4.81 -3.87
CA SER A 154 -14.56 6.26 -4.06
C SER A 154 -15.72 7.02 -3.42
N ALA A 155 -16.95 6.56 -3.65
CA ALA A 155 -18.14 7.08 -3.00
C ALA A 155 -18.06 6.94 -1.46
N ALA A 156 -17.63 5.78 -0.94
CA ALA A 156 -17.47 5.60 0.51
C ALA A 156 -16.43 6.55 1.12
N LEU A 157 -15.31 6.79 0.42
CA LEU A 157 -14.29 7.74 0.85
C LEU A 157 -14.81 9.18 0.84
N TRP A 158 -15.47 9.64 -0.23
CA TRP A 158 -16.07 10.97 -0.27
C TRP A 158 -17.17 11.14 0.78
N ARG A 159 -18.06 10.15 0.98
CA ARG A 159 -19.07 10.18 2.05
C ARG A 159 -18.44 10.34 3.41
N SER A 160 -17.38 9.59 3.70
CA SER A 160 -16.70 9.73 4.98
C SER A 160 -16.15 11.14 5.22
N VAL A 161 -15.74 11.87 4.16
CA VAL A 161 -15.30 13.27 4.27
C VAL A 161 -16.52 14.18 4.45
N ALA A 162 -17.56 14.00 3.65
CA ALA A 162 -18.78 14.79 3.72
C ALA A 162 -19.50 14.66 5.08
N ASP A 163 -19.45 13.50 5.71
CA ASP A 163 -20.05 13.24 7.03
C ASP A 163 -19.13 13.65 8.19
N GLY A 164 -17.92 14.15 7.89
CA GLY A 164 -16.97 14.67 8.86
C GLY A 164 -17.33 16.07 9.41
N PRO A 165 -16.38 16.70 10.14
CA PRO A 165 -16.55 18.05 10.68
C PRO A 165 -16.91 19.07 9.59
N ALA A 166 -17.90 19.92 9.86
CA ALA A 166 -18.41 20.89 8.87
C ALA A 166 -17.40 21.99 8.51
N ASP A 167 -16.39 22.22 9.37
CA ASP A 167 -15.29 23.16 9.15
C ASP A 167 -14.12 22.57 8.35
N ASP A 168 -14.19 21.29 7.98
CA ASP A 168 -13.17 20.65 7.15
C ASP A 168 -13.20 21.23 5.71
N PRO A 169 -12.08 21.80 5.22
CA PRO A 169 -12.01 22.45 3.91
C PRO A 169 -12.26 21.49 2.74
N GLN A 170 -12.21 20.17 2.96
CA GLN A 170 -12.44 19.17 1.92
C GLN A 170 -13.93 18.81 1.74
N VAL A 171 -14.80 19.16 2.70
CA VAL A 171 -16.23 18.82 2.65
C VAL A 171 -16.94 19.34 1.39
N PRO A 172 -16.74 20.59 0.93
CA PRO A 172 -17.43 21.08 -0.26
C PRO A 172 -17.07 20.28 -1.53
N GLU A 173 -15.80 19.92 -1.71
CA GLU A 173 -15.36 19.11 -2.85
C GLU A 173 -15.90 17.68 -2.73
N ALA A 174 -15.95 17.10 -1.53
CA ALA A 174 -16.56 15.79 -1.31
C ALA A 174 -18.06 15.76 -1.66
N LEU A 175 -18.83 16.76 -1.20
CA LEU A 175 -20.26 16.89 -1.53
C LEU A 175 -20.49 17.03 -3.03
N PHE A 176 -19.64 17.80 -3.70
CA PHE A 176 -19.72 17.98 -5.15
C PHE A 176 -19.35 16.70 -5.91
N ALA A 177 -18.31 15.98 -5.47
CA ALA A 177 -17.95 14.68 -6.04
C ALA A 177 -19.09 13.66 -5.90
N LEU A 178 -19.72 13.59 -4.72
CA LEU A 178 -20.88 12.73 -4.48
C LEU A 178 -22.09 13.11 -5.34
N ALA A 179 -22.33 14.41 -5.52
CA ALA A 179 -23.39 14.88 -6.43
C ALA A 179 -23.18 14.38 -7.86
N LEU A 180 -21.93 14.38 -8.34
CA LEU A 180 -21.57 13.89 -9.67
C LEU A 180 -21.65 12.36 -9.77
N SER A 181 -21.22 11.63 -8.74
CA SER A 181 -21.15 10.16 -8.78
C SER A 181 -22.50 9.47 -8.51
N GLU A 182 -23.32 10.03 -7.63
CA GLU A 182 -24.57 9.40 -7.16
C GLU A 182 -25.84 10.05 -7.73
N GLN A 183 -25.68 11.00 -8.66
CA GLN A 183 -26.79 11.80 -9.22
C GLN A 183 -27.68 12.41 -8.11
N GLY A 184 -27.05 12.88 -7.03
CA GLY A 184 -27.72 13.19 -5.77
C GLY A 184 -28.06 14.67 -5.61
N GLY A 185 -29.35 15.01 -5.73
CA GLY A 185 -29.90 16.29 -5.28
C GLY A 185 -29.64 16.63 -3.80
N PRO A 186 -29.64 15.67 -2.85
CA PRO A 186 -29.36 15.97 -1.43
C PRO A 186 -27.95 16.54 -1.19
N TRP A 187 -26.94 16.05 -1.92
CA TRP A 187 -25.56 16.53 -1.79
C TRP A 187 -25.40 17.95 -2.31
N LEU A 188 -26.04 18.28 -3.44
CA LEU A 188 -26.08 19.63 -3.99
C LEU A 188 -26.84 20.60 -3.08
N ALA A 189 -27.98 20.17 -2.53
CA ALA A 189 -28.76 20.98 -1.59
C ALA A 189 -27.94 21.31 -0.33
N ARG A 190 -27.21 20.32 0.19
CA ARG A 190 -26.29 20.53 1.32
C ARG A 190 -25.15 21.48 0.95
N LEU A 191 -24.51 21.29 -0.20
CA LEU A 191 -23.44 22.16 -0.70
C LEU A 191 -23.92 23.63 -0.81
N ALA A 192 -25.09 23.85 -1.40
CA ALA A 192 -25.66 25.19 -1.57
C ALA A 192 -26.04 25.86 -0.24
N ARG A 193 -26.56 25.08 0.72
CA ARG A 193 -26.96 25.57 2.04
C ARG A 193 -25.77 25.90 2.93
N ASP A 194 -24.82 24.97 3.03
CA ASP A 194 -23.74 25.03 4.02
C ASP A 194 -22.52 25.81 3.47
N PHE A 195 -22.34 25.86 2.14
CA PHE A 195 -21.19 26.49 1.49
C PHE A 195 -21.58 27.41 0.31
N PRO A 196 -22.49 28.40 0.51
CA PRO A 196 -23.10 29.17 -0.59
C PRO A 196 -22.12 30.01 -1.43
N VAL A 197 -20.97 30.39 -0.85
CA VAL A 197 -19.93 31.25 -1.46
C VAL A 197 -18.64 30.49 -1.80
N HIS A 198 -18.63 29.17 -1.66
CA HIS A 198 -17.44 28.37 -1.95
C HIS A 198 -17.26 28.21 -3.48
N PRO A 199 -16.03 28.23 -4.02
CA PRO A 199 -15.79 28.13 -5.48
C PRO A 199 -16.42 26.91 -6.15
N VAL A 200 -16.59 25.82 -5.41
CA VAL A 200 -17.23 24.58 -5.89
C VAL A 200 -18.74 24.76 -6.08
N THR A 201 -19.38 25.55 -5.22
CA THR A 201 -20.81 25.87 -5.34
C THR A 201 -21.05 26.72 -6.59
N ASP A 202 -20.16 27.66 -6.89
CA ASP A 202 -20.22 28.42 -8.14
C ASP A 202 -19.99 27.53 -9.36
N ARG A 203 -19.04 26.59 -9.29
CA ARG A 203 -18.84 25.58 -10.33
C ARG A 203 -20.09 24.74 -10.58
N ALA A 204 -20.83 24.39 -9.52
CA ALA A 204 -22.09 23.65 -9.62
C ALA A 204 -23.21 24.50 -10.28
N ARG A 205 -23.33 25.79 -9.93
CA ARG A 205 -24.25 26.74 -10.58
C ARG A 205 -23.95 26.89 -12.07
N LEU A 206 -22.67 27.10 -12.41
CA LEU A 206 -22.22 27.24 -13.80
C LEU A 206 -22.50 25.98 -14.65
N ARG A 207 -22.55 24.80 -14.01
CA ARG A 207 -22.94 23.53 -14.66
C ARG A 207 -24.45 23.32 -14.76
N GLY A 208 -25.27 24.28 -14.28
CA GLY A 208 -26.73 24.15 -14.23
C GLY A 208 -27.22 23.11 -13.22
N MET A 209 -26.37 22.70 -12.27
CA MET A 209 -26.73 21.72 -11.23
C MET A 209 -27.44 22.36 -10.04
N LEU A 210 -27.27 23.68 -9.86
CA LEU A 210 -27.95 24.50 -8.87
C LEU A 210 -28.68 25.63 -9.60
N GLY A 211 -29.98 25.74 -9.32
CA GLY A 211 -30.85 26.83 -9.81
C GLY A 211 -30.89 28.02 -8.87
#